data_AF-A0A7J4UIP4-F1
#
_entry.id   AF-A0A7J4UIP4-F1
#
_cell.length_a   1.000
_cell.length_b   1.000
_cell.length_c   1.000
_cell.angle_alpha   90.00
_cell.angle_beta   90.00
_cell.angle_gamma   90.00
#
_symmetry.space_group_name_H-M   'P 1'
#
loop_
_entity.id
_entity.type
_entity.pdbx_description
1 polymer ?
#
loop_
_entity_poly.entity_id
_entity_poly.type
_entity_poly.pdbx_seq_one_letter_code
_entity_poly.pdbx_strand_id
1 'polypeptide(L)'
;MIEKDDFHVDMSGRIYWKKTIGIALVGSKTKVNYGCALKGNLLELIKRRLFKKNIYEDSAKLYAICIYLLVKNVEKDLKTLIICNDEDFQVVKNILDYLLKNYSFEIINISEFRKRLGRNIGSLADNYARIYRRRALKTNRQIRGKKLNIVDVPFSSIKNYWEELNENKM
;
A
#
# COMPACT_ATOMS: atom_id res chain seq x y z
N MET A 1 -16.37 -8.87 -21.26
CA MET A 1 -15.61 -9.04 -19.99
C MET A 1 -14.72 -7.83 -19.81
N ILE A 2 -14.73 -7.18 -18.64
CA ILE A 2 -13.74 -6.16 -18.33
C ILE A 2 -12.40 -6.88 -18.19
N GLU A 3 -11.41 -6.49 -19.00
CA GLU A 3 -10.07 -7.06 -18.92
C GLU A 3 -9.42 -6.63 -17.61
N LYS A 4 -8.94 -7.58 -16.81
CA LYS A 4 -8.22 -7.27 -15.56
C LYS A 4 -6.93 -6.48 -15.85
N ASP A 5 -6.57 -5.58 -14.95
CA ASP A 5 -5.47 -4.62 -15.06
C ASP A 5 -4.32 -4.97 -14.09
N ASP A 6 -3.13 -4.49 -14.40
CA ASP A 6 -1.97 -4.57 -13.52
C ASP A 6 -1.92 -3.31 -12.65
N PHE A 7 -1.84 -3.46 -11.34
CA PHE A 7 -1.83 -2.34 -10.40
C PHE A 7 -0.46 -2.18 -9.75
N HIS A 8 0.09 -0.97 -9.84
CA HIS A 8 1.29 -0.57 -9.10
C HIS A 8 0.91 -0.07 -7.72
N VAL A 9 1.66 -0.45 -6.69
CA VAL A 9 1.54 0.13 -5.35
C VAL A 9 2.88 0.67 -4.85
N ASP A 10 2.86 1.84 -4.23
CA ASP A 10 4.07 2.54 -3.77
C ASP A 10 3.79 3.45 -2.57
N MET A 11 4.86 3.92 -1.90
CA MET A 11 4.82 4.83 -0.77
C MET A 11 5.74 6.04 -0.97
N SER A 12 5.31 7.21 -0.47
CA SER A 12 6.00 8.50 -0.62
C SER A 12 7.25 8.71 0.25
N GLY A 13 7.78 7.63 0.83
CA GLY A 13 8.87 7.61 1.78
C GLY A 13 8.70 6.48 2.79
N ARG A 14 9.72 6.29 3.65
CA ARG A 14 9.79 5.16 4.57
C ARG A 14 8.89 5.31 5.79
N ILE A 15 8.25 4.21 6.18
CA ILE A 15 7.37 4.14 7.36
C ILE A 15 8.12 4.46 8.66
N TYR A 16 9.39 4.08 8.77
CA TYR A 16 10.17 4.39 9.97
C TYR A 16 10.56 5.87 10.11
N TRP A 17 10.36 6.72 9.09
CA TRP A 17 10.59 8.17 9.19
C TRP A 17 9.50 8.88 10.02
N LYS A 18 9.87 9.99 10.67
CA LYS A 18 8.95 10.86 11.44
C LYS A 18 8.24 11.87 10.53
N LYS A 19 7.44 11.38 9.57
CA LYS A 19 6.64 12.22 8.69
C LYS A 19 5.37 11.52 8.26
N THR A 20 4.38 12.27 7.78
CA THR A 20 3.22 11.69 7.11
C THR A 20 3.65 10.89 5.89
N ILE A 21 3.10 9.69 5.71
CA ILE A 21 3.38 8.82 4.57
C ILE A 21 2.10 8.63 3.77
N GLY A 22 2.12 8.95 2.48
CA GLY A 22 1.10 8.52 1.54
C GLY A 22 1.46 7.19 0.89
N ILE A 23 0.45 6.35 0.68
CA ILE A 23 0.53 5.08 -0.04
C ILE A 23 -0.51 5.14 -1.16
N ALA A 24 -0.16 4.71 -2.37
CA ALA A 24 -1.06 4.73 -3.51
C ALA A 24 -1.02 3.42 -4.29
N LEU A 25 -2.18 3.04 -4.80
CA LEU A 25 -2.45 1.91 -5.69
C LEU A 25 -2.99 2.47 -7.01
N VAL A 26 -2.38 2.16 -8.15
CA VAL A 26 -2.69 2.76 -9.45
C VAL A 26 -2.72 1.71 -10.55
N GLY A 27 -3.84 1.62 -11.28
CA GLY A 27 -4.02 0.73 -12.43
C GLY A 27 -3.23 1.19 -13.66
N SER A 28 -2.59 0.25 -14.34
CA SER A 28 -1.70 0.53 -15.47
C SER A 28 -2.45 0.98 -16.70
N LYS A 29 -3.55 0.30 -17.04
CA LYS A 29 -4.42 0.61 -18.19
C LYS A 29 -5.52 1.58 -17.79
N THR A 30 -6.27 1.26 -16.73
CA THR A 30 -7.46 1.99 -16.29
C THR A 30 -7.16 3.36 -15.70
N LYS A 31 -5.94 3.55 -15.18
CA LYS A 31 -5.52 4.73 -14.39
C LYS A 31 -6.41 5.00 -13.17
N VAL A 32 -7.20 4.01 -12.74
CA VAL A 32 -7.90 4.02 -11.46
C VAL A 32 -6.85 4.14 -10.36
N ASN A 33 -7.11 4.99 -9.37
CA ASN A 33 -6.20 5.18 -8.25
C ASN A 33 -6.95 5.15 -6.93
N TYR A 34 -6.37 4.46 -5.96
CA TYR A 34 -6.77 4.49 -4.55
C TYR A 34 -5.53 4.83 -3.72
N GLY A 35 -5.73 5.35 -2.53
CA GLY A 35 -4.61 5.60 -1.64
C GLY A 35 -5.04 6.06 -0.27
N CYS A 36 -4.08 6.04 0.65
CA CYS A 36 -4.26 6.49 2.02
C CYS A 36 -3.09 7.37 2.43
N ALA A 37 -3.25 8.06 3.57
CA ALA A 37 -2.16 8.76 4.21
C ALA A 37 -2.12 8.43 5.71
N LEU A 38 -0.98 7.91 6.16
CA LEU A 38 -0.67 7.72 7.56
C LEU A 38 -0.11 9.04 8.11
N LYS A 39 -0.91 9.75 8.93
CA LYS A 39 -0.45 10.96 9.62
C LYS A 39 0.76 10.63 10.52
N GLY A 40 1.67 11.59 10.67
CA GLY A 40 2.85 11.42 11.53
C GLY A 40 2.51 11.02 12.97
N ASN A 41 1.47 11.60 13.57
CA ASN A 41 1.01 11.25 14.93
C ASN A 41 0.39 9.85 15.02
N LEU A 42 -0.37 9.42 13.99
CA LEU A 42 -0.88 8.06 13.88
C LEU A 42 0.29 7.06 13.77
N LEU A 43 1.26 7.37 12.92
CA LEU A 43 2.44 6.55 12.70
C LEU A 43 3.29 6.42 13.97
N GLU A 44 3.43 7.50 14.74
CA GLU A 44 4.08 7.49 16.05
C GLU A 44 3.31 6.63 17.06
N LEU A 45 1.98 6.73 17.08
CA LEU A 45 1.13 5.90 17.93
C LEU A 45 1.29 4.40 17.60
N ILE A 46 1.31 4.05 16.30
CA ILE A 46 1.51 2.68 15.83
C ILE A 46 2.87 2.16 16.27
N LYS A 47 3.95 2.91 16.03
CA LYS A 47 5.30 2.52 16.44
C LYS A 47 5.38 2.28 17.94
N ARG A 48 4.81 3.18 18.76
CA ARG A 48 4.85 3.04 20.22
C ARG A 48 4.07 1.82 20.72
N ARG A 49 2.94 1.47 20.08
CA ARG A 49 2.03 0.44 20.59
C ARG A 49 2.24 -0.94 19.98
N LEU A 50 2.55 -1.00 18.68
CA LEU A 50 2.50 -2.23 17.90
C LEU A 50 3.87 -2.72 17.43
N PHE A 51 4.83 -1.81 17.21
CA PHE A 51 6.17 -2.24 16.83
C PHE A 51 6.85 -2.83 18.07
N LYS A 52 7.36 -4.06 17.94
CA LYS A 52 7.89 -4.85 19.07
C LYS A 52 9.18 -5.57 18.71
N LYS A 53 9.42 -5.81 17.42
CA LYS A 53 10.57 -6.57 16.94
C LYS A 53 11.54 -5.60 16.27
N ASN A 54 11.78 -5.81 14.98
CA ASN A 54 12.64 -5.04 14.13
C ASN A 54 11.81 -3.97 13.40
N ILE A 55 12.30 -2.72 13.42
CA ILE A 55 11.69 -1.59 12.72
C ILE A 55 11.43 -1.87 11.24
N TYR A 56 12.29 -2.66 10.57
CA TYR A 56 12.17 -2.98 9.14
C TYR A 56 11.03 -3.98 8.89
N GLU A 57 10.98 -5.08 9.62
CA GLU A 57 9.89 -6.06 9.52
C GLU A 57 8.54 -5.45 9.93
N ASP A 58 8.50 -4.71 11.04
CA ASP A 58 7.28 -4.04 11.50
C ASP A 58 6.83 -2.97 10.48
N SER A 59 7.77 -2.31 9.79
CA SER A 59 7.43 -1.39 8.69
C SER A 59 6.84 -2.12 7.49
N ALA A 60 7.45 -3.23 7.06
CA ALA A 60 6.93 -4.08 5.99
C ALA A 60 5.54 -4.63 6.32
N LYS A 61 5.32 -5.05 7.57
CA LYS A 61 4.03 -5.51 8.09
C LYS A 61 2.96 -4.41 8.04
N LEU A 62 3.28 -3.19 8.50
CA LEU A 62 2.37 -2.06 8.39
C LEU A 62 2.03 -1.75 6.93
N TYR A 63 3.04 -1.80 6.05
CA TYR A 63 2.85 -1.53 4.64
C TYR A 63 1.91 -2.55 3.98
N ALA A 64 2.10 -3.85 4.26
CA ALA A 64 1.24 -4.91 3.78
C ALA A 64 -0.22 -4.73 4.23
N ILE A 65 -0.46 -4.38 5.50
CA ILE A 65 -1.81 -4.08 6.01
C ILE A 65 -2.43 -2.92 5.23
N CYS A 66 -1.69 -1.84 4.98
CA CYS A 66 -2.20 -0.73 4.18
C CYS A 66 -2.50 -1.13 2.74
N ILE A 67 -1.63 -1.92 2.09
CA ILE A 67 -1.86 -2.42 0.73
C ILE A 67 -3.16 -3.25 0.69
N TYR A 68 -3.33 -4.18 1.63
CA TYR A 68 -4.52 -5.01 1.73
C TYR A 68 -5.81 -4.18 1.78
N LEU A 69 -5.83 -3.14 2.61
CA LEU A 69 -6.99 -2.24 2.73
C LEU A 69 -7.30 -1.48 1.42
N LEU A 70 -6.29 -1.15 0.62
CA LEU A 70 -6.49 -0.53 -0.68
C LEU A 70 -7.05 -1.54 -1.71
N VAL A 71 -6.48 -2.75 -1.75
CA VAL A 71 -6.79 -3.79 -2.74
C VAL A 71 -8.25 -4.25 -2.70
N LYS A 72 -8.90 -4.25 -1.53
CA LYS A 72 -10.33 -4.58 -1.38
C LYS A 72 -11.25 -3.78 -2.32
N ASN A 73 -10.83 -2.59 -2.74
CA ASN A 73 -11.63 -1.72 -3.61
C ASN A 73 -11.46 -1.98 -5.11
N VAL A 74 -10.49 -2.83 -5.50
CA VAL A 74 -10.16 -3.11 -6.91
C VAL A 74 -9.96 -4.60 -7.21
N GLU A 75 -10.24 -5.48 -6.26
CA GLU A 75 -9.97 -6.92 -6.35
C GLU A 75 -10.52 -7.59 -7.63
N LYS A 76 -11.71 -7.20 -8.06
CA LYS A 76 -12.38 -7.77 -9.24
C LYS A 76 -11.68 -7.40 -10.54
N ASP A 77 -11.00 -6.25 -10.54
CA ASP A 77 -10.32 -5.67 -11.69
C ASP A 77 -8.82 -6.01 -11.72
N LEU A 78 -8.30 -6.66 -10.68
CA LEU A 78 -6.86 -6.84 -10.49
C LEU A 78 -6.38 -8.17 -11.08
N LYS A 79 -5.41 -8.08 -11.99
CA LYS A 79 -4.66 -9.22 -12.57
C LYS A 79 -3.37 -9.48 -11.80
N THR A 80 -2.59 -8.40 -11.62
CA THR A 80 -1.27 -8.43 -10.99
C THR A 80 -1.15 -7.24 -10.05
N LEU A 81 -0.66 -7.47 -8.84
CA LEU A 81 -0.30 -6.45 -7.86
C LEU A 81 1.23 -6.32 -7.86
N ILE A 82 1.71 -5.14 -8.25
CA ILE A 82 3.14 -4.85 -8.42
C ILE A 82 3.60 -3.97 -7.27
N ILE A 83 4.34 -4.57 -6.33
CA ILE A 83 4.94 -3.85 -5.21
C ILE A 83 6.18 -3.10 -5.72
N CYS A 84 6.10 -1.77 -5.72
CA CYS A 84 7.15 -0.92 -6.28
C CYS A 84 8.13 -0.37 -5.25
N ASN A 85 7.80 -0.48 -3.97
CA ASN A 85 8.64 0.04 -2.91
C ASN A 85 9.74 -0.95 -2.49
N ASP A 86 10.81 -0.38 -1.95
CA ASP A 86 12.00 -1.07 -1.46
C ASP A 86 11.87 -1.58 0.00
N GLU A 87 10.66 -1.77 0.55
CA GLU A 87 10.52 -2.56 1.79
C GLU A 87 10.87 -4.02 1.51
N ASP A 88 11.06 -4.82 2.55
CA ASP A 88 11.31 -6.27 2.40
C ASP A 88 10.12 -6.92 1.67
N PHE A 89 10.33 -7.19 0.38
CA PHE A 89 9.29 -7.73 -0.49
C PHE A 89 8.83 -9.10 0.00
N GLN A 90 9.70 -9.92 0.58
CA GLN A 90 9.33 -11.26 1.02
C GLN A 90 8.39 -11.18 2.22
N VAL A 91 8.68 -10.29 3.19
CA VAL A 91 7.80 -10.05 4.33
C VAL A 91 6.44 -9.50 3.86
N VAL A 92 6.45 -8.49 2.99
CA VAL A 92 5.22 -7.91 2.43
C VAL A 92 4.40 -8.97 1.71
N LYS A 93 5.04 -9.77 0.84
CA LYS A 93 4.38 -10.82 0.05
C LYS A 93 3.76 -11.88 0.96
N ASN A 94 4.50 -12.40 1.94
CA ASN A 94 3.99 -13.45 2.85
C ASN A 94 2.72 -12.98 3.59
N ILE A 95 2.72 -11.76 4.10
CA ILE A 95 1.57 -11.18 4.81
C ILE A 95 0.40 -10.97 3.84
N LEU A 96 0.67 -10.47 2.63
CA LEU A 96 -0.37 -10.27 1.64
C LEU A 96 -0.97 -11.59 1.15
N ASP A 97 -0.16 -12.63 0.92
CA ASP A 97 -0.63 -13.97 0.54
C ASP A 97 -1.60 -14.52 1.61
N TYR A 98 -1.34 -14.27 2.90
CA TYR A 98 -2.25 -14.63 3.98
C TYR A 98 -3.54 -13.79 3.96
N LEU A 99 -3.43 -12.45 3.95
CA LEU A 99 -4.58 -11.55 4.04
C LEU A 99 -5.48 -11.63 2.79
N LEU A 100 -4.90 -11.97 1.64
CA LEU A 100 -5.55 -12.06 0.32
C LEU A 100 -5.69 -13.49 -0.17
N LYS A 101 -5.64 -14.50 0.73
CA LYS A 101 -5.72 -15.93 0.37
C LYS A 101 -6.95 -16.33 -0.49
N ASN A 102 -8.03 -15.56 -0.39
CA ASN A 102 -9.27 -15.80 -1.14
C ASN A 102 -9.31 -15.07 -2.50
N TYR A 103 -8.25 -14.35 -2.86
CA TYR A 103 -8.19 -13.49 -4.03
C TYR A 103 -7.35 -14.15 -5.12
N SER A 104 -7.81 -14.07 -6.37
CA SER A 104 -7.12 -14.66 -7.52
C SER A 104 -6.44 -13.58 -8.35
N PHE A 105 -5.21 -13.26 -7.95
CA PHE A 105 -4.25 -12.44 -8.69
C PHE A 105 -2.82 -12.73 -8.25
N GLU A 106 -1.86 -12.29 -9.04
CA GLU A 106 -0.44 -12.48 -8.75
C GLU A 106 0.16 -11.29 -7.99
N ILE A 107 1.07 -11.53 -7.05
CA ILE A 107 1.82 -10.49 -6.34
C ILE A 107 3.30 -10.60 -6.71
N ILE A 108 3.84 -9.56 -7.34
CA ILE A 108 5.24 -9.49 -7.78
C ILE A 108 5.89 -8.17 -7.35
N ASN A 109 7.21 -8.11 -7.35
CA ASN A 109 7.94 -6.85 -7.19
C ASN A 109 8.18 -6.17 -8.55
N ILE A 110 8.52 -4.87 -8.51
CA ILE A 110 8.79 -4.08 -9.73
C ILE A 110 9.96 -4.61 -10.55
N SER A 111 10.97 -5.21 -9.91
CA SER A 111 12.14 -5.79 -10.61
C SER A 111 11.73 -6.98 -11.47
N GLU A 112 10.89 -7.87 -10.94
CA GLU A 112 10.31 -8.98 -11.68
C GLU A 112 9.40 -8.49 -12.81
N PHE A 113 8.57 -7.49 -12.56
CA PHE A 113 7.72 -6.90 -13.59
C PHE A 113 8.54 -6.31 -14.76
N ARG A 114 9.64 -5.59 -14.45
CA ARG A 114 10.57 -5.07 -15.47
C ARG A 114 11.20 -6.16 -16.31
N LYS A 115 11.58 -7.29 -15.69
CA LYS A 115 12.12 -8.46 -16.41
C LYS A 115 11.09 -9.01 -17.41
N ARG A 116 9.84 -9.20 -16.97
CA ARG A 116 8.75 -9.71 -17.83
C ARG A 116 8.44 -8.77 -18.99
N LEU A 117 8.52 -7.46 -18.76
CA LEU A 117 8.28 -6.45 -19.80
C LEU A 117 9.47 -6.24 -20.75
N GLY A 118 10.68 -6.71 -20.41
CA GLY A 118 11.90 -6.45 -21.17
C GLY A 118 12.33 -4.97 -21.20
N ARG A 119 11.83 -4.13 -20.27
CA ARG A 119 12.17 -2.71 -20.20
C ARG A 119 12.15 -2.15 -18.78
N ASN A 120 12.99 -1.14 -18.55
CA ASN A 120 13.04 -0.44 -17.26
C ASN A 120 11.96 0.65 -17.20
N ILE A 121 10.93 0.43 -16.38
CA ILE A 121 9.84 1.39 -16.15
C ILE A 121 9.81 1.85 -14.70
N GLY A 122 9.40 3.10 -14.48
CA GLY A 122 9.16 3.65 -13.14
C GLY A 122 7.83 3.16 -12.54
N SER A 123 7.69 3.34 -11.23
CA SER A 123 6.43 3.14 -10.51
C SER A 123 5.37 4.14 -10.98
N LEU A 124 4.22 3.64 -11.45
CA LEU A 124 3.08 4.52 -11.75
C LEU A 124 2.46 5.13 -10.48
N ALA A 125 2.73 4.52 -9.33
CA ALA A 125 2.15 4.91 -8.05
C ALA A 125 3.00 5.91 -7.24
N ASP A 126 4.29 6.10 -7.53
CA ASP A 126 5.19 7.00 -6.77
C ASP A 126 4.62 8.43 -6.67
N ASN A 127 4.33 9.06 -7.81
CA ASN A 127 3.76 10.41 -7.84
C ASN A 127 2.41 10.48 -7.13
N TYR A 128 1.57 9.45 -7.26
CA TYR A 128 0.29 9.38 -6.55
C TYR A 128 0.51 9.27 -5.05
N ALA A 129 1.44 8.47 -4.56
CA ALA A 129 1.73 8.35 -3.14
C ALA A 129 2.11 9.71 -2.53
N ARG A 130 2.90 10.52 -3.24
CA ARG A 130 3.23 11.91 -2.82
C ARG A 130 2.00 12.82 -2.81
N ILE A 131 1.11 12.66 -3.78
CA ILE A 131 -0.16 13.40 -3.87
C ILE A 131 -1.06 13.04 -2.68
N TYR A 132 -1.26 11.74 -2.40
CA TYR A 132 -2.03 11.25 -1.25
C TYR A 132 -1.45 11.79 0.07
N ARG A 133 -0.13 11.71 0.27
CA ARG A 133 0.55 12.30 1.44
C ARG A 133 0.16 13.76 1.68
N ARG A 134 0.11 14.57 0.61
CA ARG A 134 -0.11 16.03 0.68
C ARG A 134 -1.59 16.42 0.76
N ARG A 135 -2.49 15.59 0.23
CA ARG A 135 -3.90 15.96 -0.02
C ARG A 135 -4.91 15.15 0.76
N ALA A 136 -4.65 13.87 1.07
CA ALA A 136 -5.65 12.98 1.64
C ALA A 136 -6.16 13.42 3.02
N LEU A 137 -5.40 14.25 3.71
CA LEU A 137 -5.69 14.70 5.07
C LEU A 137 -6.25 16.13 5.14
N LYS A 138 -6.45 16.80 4.00
CA LYS A 138 -6.94 18.18 3.95
C LYS A 138 -8.46 18.17 3.88
N THR A 139 -9.10 18.60 4.96
CA THR A 139 -10.57 18.51 5.14
C THR A 139 -11.36 19.44 4.22
N ASN A 140 -10.84 20.61 3.82
CA ASN A 140 -11.67 21.69 3.25
C ASN A 140 -10.98 22.61 2.23
N ARG A 141 -9.95 22.16 1.51
CA ARG A 141 -9.44 22.96 0.38
C ARG A 141 -10.19 22.57 -0.90
N GLN A 142 -10.59 23.55 -1.71
CA GLN A 142 -10.93 23.31 -3.12
C GLN A 142 -9.69 22.69 -3.77
N ILE A 143 -9.58 21.36 -3.75
CA ILE A 143 -8.37 20.74 -4.26
C ILE A 143 -8.48 20.69 -5.79
N ARG A 144 -7.87 21.68 -6.45
CA ARG A 144 -7.71 21.67 -7.92
C ARG A 144 -6.99 20.39 -8.37
N GLY A 145 -7.42 19.81 -9.49
CA GLY A 145 -6.87 18.59 -10.09
C GLY A 145 -7.72 17.33 -9.87
N LYS A 146 -7.17 16.15 -10.20
CA LYS A 146 -7.89 14.86 -10.18
C LYS A 146 -8.51 14.55 -8.81
N LYS A 147 -9.73 14.00 -8.84
CA LYS A 147 -10.40 13.38 -7.68
C LYS A 147 -9.57 12.20 -7.18
N LEU A 148 -9.37 12.11 -5.87
CA LEU A 148 -8.63 11.04 -5.21
C LEU A 148 -9.62 10.10 -4.53
N ASN A 149 -9.43 8.79 -4.67
CA ASN A 149 -10.21 7.79 -3.93
C ASN A 149 -9.44 7.45 -2.66
N ILE A 150 -9.72 8.23 -1.61
CA ILE A 150 -9.01 8.10 -0.33
C ILE A 150 -9.66 6.98 0.49
N VAL A 151 -8.84 6.04 0.94
CA VAL A 151 -9.22 5.01 1.91
C VAL A 151 -8.75 5.45 3.28
N ASP A 152 -9.67 5.52 4.24
CA ASP A 152 -9.31 5.80 5.63
C ASP A 152 -8.71 4.56 6.28
N VAL A 153 -7.64 4.77 7.05
CA VAL A 153 -6.87 3.70 7.69
C VAL A 153 -6.69 4.08 9.17
N PRO A 154 -7.72 3.89 10.01
CA PRO A 154 -7.66 4.25 11.41
C PRO A 154 -6.77 3.27 12.19
N PHE A 155 -6.28 3.73 13.35
CA PHE A 155 -5.46 2.91 14.25
C PHE A 155 -6.14 1.58 14.63
N SER A 156 -7.45 1.60 14.87
CA SER A 156 -8.23 0.40 15.22
C SER A 156 -8.16 -0.67 14.14
N SER A 157 -8.36 -0.31 12.87
CA SER A 157 -8.25 -1.26 11.76
C SER A 157 -6.83 -1.83 11.64
N ILE A 158 -5.80 -0.98 11.76
CA ILE A 158 -4.41 -1.45 11.76
C ILE A 158 -4.16 -2.43 12.90
N LYS A 159 -4.57 -2.06 14.11
CA LYS A 159 -4.39 -2.88 15.31
C LYS A 159 -5.02 -4.26 15.14
N ASN A 160 -6.25 -4.34 14.64
CA ASN A 160 -6.95 -5.62 14.47
C ASN A 160 -6.18 -6.58 13.55
N TYR A 161 -5.76 -6.13 12.36
CA TYR A 161 -4.96 -6.99 11.47
C TYR A 161 -3.57 -7.28 12.05
N TRP A 162 -3.00 -6.36 12.82
CA TRP A 162 -1.72 -6.59 13.47
C TRP A 162 -1.77 -7.72 14.49
N GLU A 163 -2.80 -7.73 15.32
CA GLU A 163 -3.04 -8.76 16.35
C GLU A 163 -3.35 -10.11 15.69
N GLU A 164 -4.22 -10.13 14.67
CA GLU A 164 -4.50 -11.34 13.87
C GLU A 164 -3.22 -11.97 13.30
N LEU A 165 -2.33 -11.17 12.71
CA LEU A 165 -1.07 -11.66 12.15
C LEU A 165 -0.13 -12.19 13.24
N ASN A 166 -0.11 -11.57 14.43
CA ASN A 166 0.71 -12.04 15.54
C ASN A 166 0.23 -13.38 16.10
N GLU A 167 -1.09 -13.60 16.20
CA GLU A 167 -1.69 -14.87 16.63
C GLU A 167 -1.31 -16.02 15.68
N ASN A 168 -1.25 -15.71 14.38
CA ASN A 168 -0.83 -16.65 13.34
C ASN A 168 0.69 -16.75 13.18
N LYS A 169 1.47 -16.13 14.07
CA LYS A 169 2.95 -16.12 14.09
C LYS A 169 3.58 -15.61 12.78
N MET A 170 2.93 -14.64 12.13
CA MET A 170 3.42 -13.94 10.94
C MET A 170 4.16 -12.65 11.25
#